data_AF-A0AA42HXF4-F1
#
_entry.id   AF-A0AA42HXF4-F1
#
_cell.length_a   1.000
_cell.length_b   1.000
_cell.length_c   1.000
_cell.angle_alpha   90.00
_cell.angle_beta   90.00
_cell.angle_gamma   90.00
#
_symmetry.space_group_name_H-M   'P 1'
#
loop_
_entity.id
_entity.type
_entity.pdbx_description
1 polymer ?
#
loop_
_entity_poly.entity_id
_entity_poly.type
_entity_poly.pdbx_seq_one_letter_code
_entity_poly.pdbx_strand_id
1 'polypeptide(L)' 'MADVRGMLARVRKLERSQVAGDELREWVESTFRAAIADGRICPVDGDVVLHCLLVWITDGTARGHAGEGALR' A
#
# COMPACT_ATOMS: atom_id res chain seq x y z
N MET A 1 -32.61 -5.68 17.85
CA MET A 1 -32.25 -6.26 16.53
C MET A 1 -31.68 -5.25 15.53
N ALA A 2 -32.10 -3.98 15.52
CA ALA A 2 -31.55 -2.96 14.61
C ALA A 2 -30.04 -2.72 14.77
N ASP A 3 -29.55 -2.74 16.02
CA ASP A 3 -28.14 -2.51 16.37
C ASP A 3 -27.17 -3.57 15.78
N VAL A 4 -27.52 -4.85 15.90
CA VAL A 4 -26.73 -5.97 15.34
C VAL A 4 -26.63 -5.87 13.81
N ARG A 5 -27.71 -5.47 13.13
CA ARG A 5 -27.71 -5.31 11.67
C ARG A 5 -26.84 -4.13 11.22
N GLY A 6 -26.83 -3.04 11.98
CA GLY A 6 -25.94 -1.89 11.76
C GLY A 6 -24.47 -2.25 11.97
N MET A 7 -24.16 -3.01 13.01
CA MET A 7 -22.80 -3.50 13.28
C MET A 7 -22.29 -4.42 12.17
N LEU A 8 -23.12 -5.36 11.69
CA LEU A 8 -22.77 -6.25 10.57
C LEU A 8 -22.48 -5.48 9.26
N ALA A 9 -23.26 -4.43 8.97
CA ALA A 9 -23.01 -3.59 7.80
C ALA A 9 -21.68 -2.84 7.87
N ARG A 10 -21.28 -2.41 9.08
CA ARG A 10 -19.98 -1.77 9.32
C ARG A 10 -18.82 -2.76 9.15
N VAL A 11 -18.95 -3.98 9.68
CA VAL A 11 -17.94 -5.04 9.49
C VAL A 11 -17.75 -5.36 8.01
N ARG A 12 -18.83 -5.61 7.26
CA ARG A 12 -18.75 -5.85 5.81
C ARG A 12 -18.16 -4.69 5.02
N LYS A 13 -18.33 -3.45 5.49
CA LYS A 13 -17.69 -2.29 4.89
C LYS A 13 -16.19 -2.31 5.15
N LEU A 14 -15.77 -2.59 6.38
CA LEU A 14 -14.35 -2.69 6.76
C LEU A 14 -13.66 -3.83 6.02
N GLU A 15 -14.26 -5.02 5.95
CA GLU A 15 -13.73 -6.17 5.21
C GLU A 15 -13.51 -5.83 3.73
N ARG A 16 -14.49 -5.18 3.08
CA ARG A 16 -14.32 -4.74 1.67
C ARG A 16 -13.22 -3.68 1.52
N SER A 17 -13.12 -2.75 2.46
CA SER A 17 -12.04 -1.75 2.45
C SER A 17 -10.67 -2.38 2.65
N GLN A 18 -10.56 -3.42 3.49
CA GLN A 18 -9.34 -4.17 3.69
C GLN A 18 -8.96 -4.98 2.44
N VAL A 19 -9.91 -5.72 1.86
CA VAL A 19 -9.68 -6.48 0.62
C VAL A 19 -9.23 -5.57 -0.52
N ALA A 20 -9.86 -4.39 -0.68
CA ALA A 20 -9.43 -3.41 -1.67
C ALA A 20 -8.00 -2.88 -1.40
N GLY A 21 -7.59 -2.79 -0.13
CA GLY A 21 -6.22 -2.43 0.25
C GLY A 21 -5.21 -3.53 -0.09
N ASP A 22 -5.57 -4.80 0.14
CA ASP A 22 -4.73 -5.95 -0.19
C ASP A 22 -4.56 -6.12 -1.71
N GLU A 23 -5.64 -5.98 -2.49
CA GLU A 23 -5.58 -5.98 -3.96
C GLU A 23 -4.72 -4.83 -4.51
N LEU A 24 -4.87 -3.63 -3.95
CA LEU A 24 -4.05 -2.48 -4.32
C LEU A 24 -2.58 -2.72 -4.00
N ARG A 25 -2.28 -3.28 -2.82
CA ARG A 25 -0.92 -3.62 -2.38
C ARG A 25 -0.25 -4.60 -3.34
N GLU A 26 -0.94 -5.69 -3.68
CA GLU A 26 -0.42 -6.71 -4.60
C GLU A 26 -0.16 -6.13 -6.00
N TRP A 27 -1.11 -5.35 -6.51
CA TRP A 27 -0.98 -4.70 -7.82
C TRP A 27 0.19 -3.71 -7.85
N VAL A 28 0.35 -2.89 -6.80
CA VAL A 28 1.47 -1.94 -6.67
C VAL A 28 2.79 -2.70 -6.62
N GLU A 29 2.91 -3.72 -5.77
CA GLU A 29 4.15 -4.48 -5.63
C GLU A 29 4.59 -5.11 -6.96
N SER A 30 3.67 -5.79 -7.64
CA SER A 30 3.93 -6.42 -8.93
C SER A 30 4.38 -5.41 -9.99
N THR A 31 3.63 -4.30 -10.12
CA THR A 31 3.90 -3.27 -11.14
C THR A 31 5.22 -2.55 -10.89
N PHE A 32 5.53 -2.21 -9.64
CA PHE A 32 6.79 -1.56 -9.28
C PHE A 32 7.98 -2.46 -9.49
N ARG A 33 7.91 -3.73 -9.08
CA ARG A 33 8.99 -4.70 -9.29
C ARG A 33 9.28 -4.88 -10.78
N ALA A 34 8.25 -4.96 -11.62
CA ALA A 34 8.41 -5.00 -13.07
C ALA A 34 9.09 -3.73 -13.61
N ALA A 35 8.68 -2.54 -13.15
CA ALA A 35 9.30 -1.28 -13.58
C ALA A 35 10.77 -1.15 -13.14
N ILE A 36 11.15 -1.66 -11.97
CA ILE A 36 12.54 -1.74 -11.51
C ILE A 36 13.34 -2.70 -12.39
N ALA A 37 12.81 -3.89 -12.66
CA ALA A 37 13.46 -4.89 -13.50
C ALA A 37 13.66 -4.40 -14.96
N ASP A 38 12.69 -3.63 -15.48
CA ASP A 38 12.75 -3.00 -16.80
C ASP A 38 13.73 -1.80 -16.86
N GLY A 39 14.34 -1.41 -15.73
CA GLY A 39 15.20 -0.23 -15.65
C GLY A 39 14.47 1.10 -15.83
N ARG A 40 13.13 1.10 -15.72
CA ARG A 40 12.29 2.31 -15.77
C ARG A 40 12.32 3.11 -14.47
N ILE A 41 12.79 2.47 -13.39
CA ILE A 41 13.04 3.07 -12.08
C ILE A 41 14.50 2.81 -11.72
N CYS A 42 15.16 3.80 -11.09
CA CYS A 42 16.49 3.64 -10.54
C CYS A 42 16.52 2.42 -9.59
N PRO A 43 17.39 1.42 -9.79
CA PRO A 43 17.41 0.22 -8.94
C PRO A 43 17.71 0.54 -7.47
N VAL A 44 18.54 1.55 -7.21
CA VAL A 44 18.95 1.95 -5.85
C VAL A 44 17.79 2.56 -5.07
N ASP A 45 17.03 3.47 -5.69
CA ASP A 45 15.91 4.15 -5.04
C ASP A 45 14.60 3.35 -5.15
N GLY A 46 14.48 2.49 -6.17
CA GLY A 46 13.25 1.79 -6.51
C GLY A 46 12.74 0.88 -5.41
N ASP A 47 13.62 0.07 -4.82
CA ASP A 47 13.25 -0.79 -3.70
C ASP A 47 12.84 0.01 -2.46
N VAL A 48 13.49 1.16 -2.22
CA VAL A 48 13.17 2.02 -1.08
C VAL A 48 11.81 2.71 -1.27
N VAL A 49 11.54 3.22 -2.47
CA VAL A 49 10.25 3.83 -2.81
C VAL A 49 9.13 2.78 -2.73
N LEU A 50 9.35 1.58 -3.26
CA LEU A 50 8.40 0.48 -3.15
C LEU A 50 8.11 0.16 -1.68
N HIS A 51 9.13 0.01 -0.85
CA HIS A 51 8.95 -0.25 0.58
C HIS A 51 8.08 0.84 1.24
N CYS A 52 8.38 2.11 1.02
CA CYS A 52 7.65 3.21 1.63
C CYS A 52 6.19 3.28 1.14
N LEU A 53 5.94 2.98 -0.13
CA LEU A 53 4.61 2.96 -0.71
C LEU A 53 3.76 1.82 -0.13
N LEU A 54 4.34 0.63 0.09
CA LEU A 54 3.63 -0.50 0.70
C LEU A 54 3.30 -0.24 2.18
N VAL A 55 4.19 0.43 2.91
CA VAL A 55 3.91 0.87 4.29
C VAL A 55 2.80 1.92 4.30
N TRP A 56 2.80 2.85 3.34
CA TRP A 56 1.73 3.85 3.23
C TRP A 56 0.37 3.22 2.91
N ILE A 57 0.30 2.23 2.02
CA ILE A 57 -0.95 1.53 1.70
C ILE A 57 -1.48 0.77 2.92
N THR A 58 -0.59 0.17 3.71
CA THR A 58 -0.96 -0.67 4.85
C THR A 58 -1.35 0.16 6.07
N ASP A 59 -0.61 1.24 6.35
CA ASP A 59 -0.62 1.93 7.64
C ASP A 59 -1.08 3.40 7.52
N GLY A 60 -1.18 3.93 6.30
CA GLY A 60 -1.38 5.35 6.03
C GLY A 60 -0.17 6.23 6.35
N THR A 61 0.99 5.64 6.68
CA THR A 61 2.22 6.37 7.02
C THR A 61 3.34 6.01 6.06
N ALA A 62 4.18 6.97 5.66
CA ALA A 62 5.38 6.70 4.87
C ALA A 62 6.61 7.07 5.69
N ARG A 63 7.51 6.11 5.97
CA ARG A 63 8.77 6.36 6.69
C ARG A 63 9.94 5.81 5.88
N GLY A 64 10.97 6.61 5.64
CA GLY A 64 12.15 6.15 4.90
C GLY A 64 13.05 7.29 4.40
N HIS A 65 13.96 6.98 3.48
CA HIS A 65 14.85 7.95 2.83
C HIS A 65 14.98 7.58 1.34
N ALA A 66 14.66 8.49 0.43
CA ALA A 66 14.81 8.26 -1.01
C ALA A 66 15.59 9.42 -1.63
N GLY A 67 16.63 9.13 -2.44
CA GLY A 67 17.60 10.15 -2.85
C GLY A 67 18.26 10.84 -1.64
N GLU A 68 18.24 12.18 -1.60
CA GLU A 68 18.82 13.01 -0.53
C GLU A 68 17.82 13.38 0.60
N GLY A 69 16.60 12.85 0.58
CA GLY A 69 15.49 13.33 1.41
C GLY A 69 14.77 12.25 2.23
N ALA A 70 14.33 12.62 3.44
CA ALA A 70 13.49 11.76 4.27
C ALA A 70 12.03 11.75 3.80
N LEU A 71 11.44 10.57 3.78
CA LEU A 71 10.01 10.34 3.57
C LEU A 71 9.31 10.45 4.93
N ARG A 72 8.28 11.30 5.03
CA ARG A 72 7.55 11.65 6.26
C ARG A 72 6.09 11.23 6.18
#